data_AF-A0A2E7SIJ8-F1
#
_entry.id   AF-A0A2E7SIJ8-F1
#
_cell.length_a   1.000
_cell.length_b   1.000
_cell.length_c   1.000
_cell.angle_alpha   90.00
_cell.angle_beta   90.00
_cell.angle_gamma   90.00
#
_symmetry.space_group_name_H-M   'P 1'
#
loop_
_entity.id
_entity.type
_entity.pdbx_description
1 polymer ?
#
loop_
_entity_poly.entity_id
_entity_poly.type
_entity_poly.pdbx_seq_one_letter_code
_entity_poly.pdbx_strand_id
1 'polypeptide(L)'
;MAIARGAGTEIIRTSMFKGVNNTVQNLIVGEQHHIYTVLSVIFRCTARSGTEKGYFSLFGYDSKGGTTAQYIHLAQVTCANGDTFVWNDKFSFMGYEPVDTTANIDTIAKQNAIADQGNTGTFPTGSQKLYFYTDSANTTYEVTCTFIDQNNANA
;
A
#
# COMPACT_ATOMS: atom_id res chain seq x y z
N MET A 1 20.79 14.23 -11.76
CA MET A 1 21.37 13.34 -10.73
C MET A 1 20.25 12.47 -10.18
N ALA A 2 20.37 11.15 -10.26
CA ALA A 2 19.36 10.25 -9.68
C ALA A 2 19.50 10.24 -8.16
N ILE A 3 18.39 10.06 -7.45
CA ILE A 3 18.41 9.83 -6.01
C ILE A 3 19.13 8.51 -5.73
N ALA A 4 20.04 8.48 -4.76
CA ALA A 4 20.71 7.25 -4.35
C ALA A 4 19.68 6.29 -3.73
N ARG A 5 19.74 5.01 -4.10
CA ARG A 5 18.78 3.96 -3.68
C ARG A 5 19.47 2.69 -3.17
N GLY A 6 20.69 2.83 -2.65
CA GLY A 6 21.49 1.71 -2.18
C GLY A 6 20.98 1.12 -0.86
N ALA A 7 21.62 0.05 -0.41
CA ALA A 7 21.39 -0.51 0.92
C ALA A 7 21.49 0.55 2.02
N GLY A 8 20.55 0.52 2.97
CA GLY A 8 20.49 1.44 4.11
C GLY A 8 20.00 2.85 3.78
N THR A 9 19.56 3.13 2.54
CA THR A 9 18.99 4.45 2.22
C THR A 9 17.54 4.56 2.67
N GLU A 10 17.20 5.70 3.26
CA GLU A 10 15.81 6.12 3.49
C GLU A 10 15.48 7.28 2.56
N ILE A 11 14.36 7.17 1.86
CA ILE A 11 13.96 8.13 0.83
C ILE A 11 12.53 8.57 1.08
N ILE A 12 12.32 9.86 1.29
CA ILE A 12 10.97 10.45 1.27
C ILE A 12 10.50 10.52 -0.19
N ARG A 13 9.33 9.93 -0.45
CA ARG A 13 8.71 9.87 -1.77
C ARG A 13 7.27 10.36 -1.70
N THR A 14 6.78 10.83 -2.85
CA THR A 14 5.38 11.24 -3.01
C THR A 14 4.84 10.73 -4.33
N SER A 15 3.62 10.22 -4.31
CA SER A 15 2.83 9.91 -5.50
C SER A 15 1.59 10.79 -5.54
N MET A 16 1.29 11.38 -6.71
CA MET A 16 0.21 12.35 -6.90
C MET A 16 -0.59 11.94 -8.15
N PHE A 17 -1.90 11.75 -7.97
CA PHE A 17 -2.80 11.28 -9.02
C PHE A 17 -4.04 12.15 -9.12
N LYS A 18 -4.53 12.33 -10.34
CA LYS A 18 -5.81 13.00 -10.64
C LYS A 18 -6.78 12.01 -11.25
N GLY A 19 -8.05 12.14 -10.91
CA GLY A 19 -9.13 11.40 -11.57
C GLY A 19 -9.15 9.91 -11.23
N VAL A 20 -8.67 9.54 -10.05
CA VAL A 20 -8.73 8.15 -9.58
C VAL A 20 -10.19 7.75 -9.42
N ASN A 21 -10.60 6.66 -10.06
CA ASN A 21 -11.98 6.20 -10.16
C ASN A 21 -12.09 4.70 -9.83
N ASN A 22 -13.02 3.98 -10.45
CA ASN A 22 -13.22 2.54 -10.24
C ASN A 22 -12.15 1.64 -10.87
N THR A 23 -11.11 2.22 -11.47
CA THR A 23 -9.90 1.51 -11.86
C THR A 23 -8.88 1.59 -10.73
N VAL A 24 -8.29 0.45 -10.36
CA VAL A 24 -7.27 0.37 -9.29
C VAL A 24 -6.09 1.29 -9.59
N GLN A 25 -5.82 2.21 -8.67
CA GLN A 25 -4.63 3.06 -8.69
C GLN A 25 -3.65 2.61 -7.61
N ASN A 26 -2.51 2.07 -8.02
CA ASN A 26 -1.41 1.79 -7.10
C ASN A 26 -0.78 3.11 -6.65
N LEU A 27 -0.78 3.36 -5.34
CA LEU A 27 -0.13 4.50 -4.71
C LEU A 27 1.33 4.20 -4.40
N ILE A 28 1.60 2.96 -4.00
CA ILE A 28 2.94 2.39 -3.77
C ILE A 28 2.95 0.99 -4.36
N VAL A 29 4.01 0.65 -5.10
CA VAL A 29 4.33 -0.71 -5.54
C VAL A 29 5.61 -1.12 -4.84
N GLY A 30 5.54 -2.18 -4.05
CA GLY A 30 6.65 -2.61 -3.22
C GLY A 30 7.78 -3.29 -4.01
N GLU A 31 8.99 -3.19 -3.46
CA GLU A 31 10.22 -3.82 -3.97
C GLU A 31 10.73 -4.79 -2.89
N GLN A 32 11.43 -5.85 -3.30
CA GLN A 32 11.99 -6.81 -2.36
C GLN A 32 13.05 -6.15 -1.47
N HIS A 33 13.02 -6.47 -0.18
CA HIS A 33 13.86 -5.90 0.87
C HIS A 33 13.60 -4.42 1.17
N HIS A 34 12.48 -3.86 0.70
CA HIS A 34 12.09 -2.49 1.04
C HIS A 34 11.01 -2.47 2.11
N ILE A 35 11.05 -1.46 2.98
CA ILE A 35 10.01 -1.18 3.98
C ILE A 35 9.42 0.19 3.66
N TYR A 36 8.10 0.24 3.54
CA TYR A 36 7.37 1.47 3.23
C TYR A 36 6.66 1.98 4.46
N THR A 37 7.00 3.19 4.91
CA THR A 37 6.27 3.87 5.99
C THR A 37 5.41 4.98 5.40
N VAL A 38 4.09 4.81 5.42
CA VAL A 38 3.15 5.82 4.97
C VAL A 38 3.06 6.92 6.02
N LEU A 39 3.31 8.16 5.61
CA LEU A 39 3.28 9.32 6.50
C LEU A 39 1.92 10.02 6.47
N SER A 40 1.33 10.13 5.28
CA SER A 40 0.01 10.74 5.09
C SER A 40 -0.56 10.39 3.72
N VAL A 41 -1.89 10.32 3.63
CA VAL A 41 -2.59 10.26 2.34
C VAL A 41 -3.72 11.29 2.33
N ILE A 42 -3.76 12.11 1.28
CA ILE A 42 -4.77 13.13 1.07
C ILE A 42 -5.69 12.67 -0.06
N PHE A 43 -6.99 12.66 0.18
CA PHE A 43 -8.03 12.31 -0.78
C PHE A 43 -8.96 13.50 -0.97
N ARG A 44 -8.97 14.10 -2.16
CA ARG A 44 -9.85 15.22 -2.51
C ARG A 44 -10.91 14.72 -3.49
N CYS A 45 -12.18 14.74 -3.09
CA CYS A 45 -13.27 14.23 -3.93
C CYS A 45 -13.66 15.25 -5.02
N THR A 46 -13.34 14.96 -6.27
CA THR A 46 -13.57 15.87 -7.41
C THR A 46 -14.90 15.64 -8.11
N ALA A 47 -15.51 14.47 -7.92
CA ALA A 47 -16.88 14.18 -8.32
C ALA A 47 -17.43 13.07 -7.45
N ARG A 48 -18.73 13.13 -7.14
CA ARG A 48 -19.46 12.08 -6.42
C ARG A 48 -20.88 12.00 -6.95
N SER A 49 -21.39 10.79 -7.15
CA SER A 49 -22.69 10.53 -7.75
C SER A 49 -23.66 9.85 -6.77
N GLY A 50 -23.68 10.31 -5.51
CA GLY A 50 -24.51 9.74 -4.45
C GLY A 50 -23.70 9.19 -3.28
N THR A 51 -23.95 7.93 -2.90
CA THR A 51 -23.45 7.29 -1.68
C THR A 51 -22.16 6.49 -1.87
N GLU A 52 -21.52 6.64 -3.02
CA GLU A 52 -20.31 5.88 -3.39
C GLU A 52 -19.17 6.06 -2.41
N LYS A 53 -18.28 5.08 -2.39
CA LYS A 53 -17.17 4.97 -1.44
C LYS A 53 -15.85 4.84 -2.18
N GLY A 54 -14.83 5.49 -1.64
CA GLY A 54 -13.44 5.18 -1.92
C GLY A 54 -12.93 4.08 -0.99
N TYR A 55 -12.11 3.17 -1.51
CA TYR A 55 -11.52 2.08 -0.75
C TYR A 55 -10.02 2.27 -0.72
N PHE A 56 -9.48 2.47 0.48
CA PHE A 56 -8.05 2.55 0.74
C PHE A 56 -7.59 1.23 1.36
N SER A 57 -6.69 0.52 0.69
CA SER A 57 -6.39 -0.88 1.04
C SER A 57 -4.97 -1.26 0.63
N LEU A 58 -4.43 -2.27 1.31
CA LEU A 58 -3.25 -3.00 0.89
C LEU A 58 -3.67 -4.23 0.08
N PHE A 59 -2.86 -4.60 -0.90
CA PHE A 59 -2.98 -5.85 -1.63
C PHE A 59 -1.67 -6.63 -1.49
N GLY A 60 -1.74 -7.82 -0.92
CA GLY A 60 -0.55 -8.61 -0.62
C GLY A 60 -0.86 -9.83 0.24
N TYR A 61 0.07 -10.17 1.12
CA TYR A 61 0.03 -11.38 1.93
C TYR A 61 -0.93 -11.26 3.11
N ASP A 62 -1.91 -12.16 3.21
CA ASP A 62 -2.71 -12.33 4.42
C ASP A 62 -1.98 -13.23 5.42
N SER A 63 -1.35 -12.62 6.44
CA SER A 63 -0.65 -13.34 7.50
C SER A 63 -1.56 -14.25 8.35
N LYS A 64 -2.88 -14.07 8.32
CA LYS A 64 -3.82 -14.95 9.04
C LYS A 64 -4.09 -16.23 8.26
N GLY A 65 -4.46 -16.11 6.99
CA GLY A 65 -4.75 -17.21 6.08
C GLY A 65 -3.52 -17.87 5.47
N GLY A 66 -2.37 -17.19 5.47
CA GLY A 66 -1.16 -17.62 4.77
C GLY A 66 -1.34 -17.62 3.25
N THR A 67 -2.09 -16.64 2.72
CA THR A 67 -2.47 -16.59 1.31
C THR A 67 -1.96 -15.30 0.66
N THR A 68 -1.45 -15.44 -0.55
CA THR A 68 -1.02 -14.31 -1.42
C THR A 68 -2.22 -13.58 -2.01
N ALA A 69 -2.00 -12.37 -2.53
CA ALA A 69 -2.96 -11.64 -3.37
C ALA A 69 -4.31 -11.37 -2.67
N GLN A 70 -4.27 -11.00 -1.39
CA GLN A 70 -5.44 -10.67 -0.60
C GLN A 70 -5.57 -9.17 -0.38
N TYR A 71 -6.82 -8.72 -0.29
CA TYR A 71 -7.14 -7.33 0.06
C TYR A 71 -7.20 -7.16 1.58
N ILE A 72 -6.40 -6.24 2.10
CA ILE A 72 -6.38 -5.83 3.50
C ILE A 72 -6.94 -4.41 3.57
N HIS A 73 -8.16 -4.28 4.05
CA HIS A 73 -8.88 -3.00 4.06
C HIS A 73 -8.42 -2.11 5.22
N LEU A 74 -7.95 -0.90 4.90
CA LEU A 74 -7.50 0.07 5.89
C LEU A 74 -8.60 1.09 6.21
N ALA A 75 -9.25 1.64 5.18
CA ALA A 75 -10.27 2.66 5.34
C ALA A 75 -11.28 2.70 4.20
N GLN A 76 -12.48 3.18 4.52
CA GLN A 76 -13.46 3.64 3.54
C GLN A 76 -13.54 5.15 3.57
N VAL A 77 -13.40 5.80 2.41
CA VAL A 77 -13.43 7.25 2.26
C VAL A 77 -14.78 7.67 1.67
N THR A 78 -15.51 8.53 2.37
CA THR A 78 -16.87 8.95 1.98
C THR A 78 -17.08 10.47 2.09
N CYS A 79 -16.14 11.28 1.64
CA CYS A 79 -16.29 12.75 1.66
C CYS A 79 -17.15 13.28 0.50
N ALA A 80 -17.78 14.45 0.65
CA ALA A 80 -18.67 15.00 -0.38
C ALA A 80 -17.87 15.56 -1.57
N ASN A 81 -18.53 15.79 -2.71
CA ASN A 81 -17.90 16.51 -3.82
C ASN A 81 -17.50 17.92 -3.34
N GLY A 82 -16.23 18.27 -3.49
CA GLY A 82 -15.71 19.52 -2.90
C GLY A 82 -14.84 19.33 -1.65
N ASP A 83 -14.99 18.21 -0.96
CA ASP A 83 -14.32 17.97 0.31
C ASP A 83 -12.97 17.26 0.16
N THR A 84 -12.20 17.35 1.24
CA THR A 84 -10.92 16.66 1.43
C THR A 84 -11.01 15.78 2.68
N PHE A 85 -10.60 14.53 2.54
CA PHE A 85 -10.31 13.62 3.63
C PHE A 85 -8.80 13.43 3.74
N VAL A 86 -8.25 13.55 4.94
CA VAL A 86 -6.82 13.37 5.20
C VAL A 86 -6.64 12.19 6.14
N TRP A 87 -5.94 11.17 5.67
CA TRP A 87 -5.41 10.10 6.49
C TRP A 87 -4.05 10.52 7.04
N ASN A 88 -3.97 10.76 8.36
CA ASN A 88 -2.76 11.21 9.06
C ASN A 88 -2.14 10.13 9.96
N ASP A 89 -2.73 8.94 10.01
CA ASP A 89 -2.18 7.83 10.77
C ASP A 89 -1.01 7.19 10.02
N LYS A 90 0.08 6.95 10.76
CA LYS A 90 1.29 6.34 10.23
C LYS A 90 1.20 4.83 10.36
N PHE A 91 1.52 4.13 9.28
CA PHE A 91 1.69 2.68 9.29
C PHE A 91 2.79 2.28 8.31
N SER A 92 3.29 1.07 8.46
CA SER A 92 4.28 0.52 7.53
C SER A 92 3.88 -0.86 7.03
N PHE A 93 4.45 -1.23 5.88
CA PHE A 93 4.31 -2.55 5.29
C PHE A 93 5.59 -2.95 4.55
N MET A 94 5.78 -4.26 4.39
CA MET A 94 6.90 -4.83 3.65
C MET A 94 6.63 -4.72 2.15
N GLY A 95 7.66 -4.43 1.36
CA GLY A 95 7.54 -4.27 -0.09
C GLY A 95 7.22 -5.56 -0.83
N TYR A 96 7.52 -6.71 -0.23
CA TYR A 96 7.34 -8.02 -0.82
C TYR A 96 6.74 -8.98 0.17
N GLU A 97 6.09 -10.02 -0.34
CA GLU A 97 5.52 -11.10 0.48
C GLU A 97 6.63 -11.94 1.13
N PRO A 98 6.34 -12.61 2.26
CA PRO A 98 7.25 -13.57 2.84
C PRO A 98 7.30 -14.88 2.05
N VAL A 99 8.30 -15.70 2.37
CA VAL A 99 8.35 -17.09 1.94
C VAL A 99 7.64 -17.98 2.96
N ASP A 100 6.58 -18.66 2.53
CA ASP A 100 5.98 -19.83 3.19
C ASP A 100 5.79 -19.72 4.72
N THR A 101 4.87 -18.87 5.17
CA THR A 101 4.48 -18.79 6.59
C THR A 101 2.99 -18.95 6.79
N THR A 102 2.52 -20.17 7.07
CA THR A 102 1.12 -20.41 7.45
C THR A 102 0.90 -20.24 8.96
N ALA A 103 -0.05 -19.35 9.29
CA ALA A 103 -0.79 -19.22 10.54
C ALA A 103 -0.10 -18.72 11.82
N ASN A 104 -0.81 -17.80 12.50
CA ASN A 104 -0.60 -17.17 13.81
C ASN A 104 0.86 -16.78 14.16
N ILE A 105 1.09 -15.48 14.31
CA ILE A 105 2.34 -14.92 14.84
C ILE A 105 2.40 -15.17 16.36
N ASP A 106 2.72 -16.41 16.75
CA ASP A 106 2.80 -16.86 18.15
C ASP A 106 4.25 -17.09 18.63
N THR A 107 5.22 -17.01 17.71
CA THR A 107 6.64 -17.20 18.00
C THR A 107 7.48 -16.17 17.25
N ILE A 108 8.66 -15.86 17.80
CA ILE A 108 9.65 -14.99 17.16
C ILE A 108 10.08 -15.56 15.80
N ALA A 109 10.22 -16.88 15.68
CA ALA A 109 10.58 -17.54 14.43
C ALA A 109 9.56 -17.26 13.31
N LYS A 110 8.26 -17.33 13.61
CA LYS A 110 7.20 -17.00 12.65
C LYS A 110 7.12 -15.51 12.33
N GLN A 111 7.36 -14.64 13.32
CA GLN A 111 7.43 -13.20 13.09
C GLN A 111 8.58 -12.86 12.13
N ASN A 112 9.76 -13.45 12.33
CA ASN A 112 10.91 -13.25 11.46
C ASN A 112 10.64 -13.79 10.06
N ALA A 113 10.05 -14.97 9.94
CA ALA A 113 9.74 -15.56 8.64
C ALA A 113 8.74 -14.71 7.81
N ILE A 114 7.82 -13.99 8.45
CA ILE A 114 6.94 -13.02 7.75
C ILE A 114 7.70 -11.73 7.35
N ALA A 115 8.71 -11.35 8.12
CA ALA A 115 9.55 -10.19 7.79
C ALA A 115 10.57 -10.50 6.68
N ASP A 116 10.92 -11.78 6.50
CA ASP A 116 11.82 -12.26 5.46
C ASP A 116 11.15 -12.21 4.08
N GLN A 117 11.27 -11.04 3.44
CA GLN A 117 10.82 -10.77 2.09
C GLN A 117 11.52 -11.68 1.07
N GLY A 118 10.85 -12.72 0.60
CA GLY A 118 11.44 -13.69 -0.32
C GLY A 118 10.45 -14.23 -1.35
N ASN A 119 10.99 -14.90 -2.36
CA ASN A 119 10.27 -15.23 -3.58
C ASN A 119 9.74 -16.67 -3.59
N THR A 120 8.50 -16.91 -3.12
CA THR A 120 7.80 -18.19 -3.37
C THR A 120 6.49 -18.09 -4.16
N GLY A 121 6.05 -16.91 -4.58
CA GLY A 121 4.74 -16.76 -5.23
C GLY A 121 4.70 -15.88 -6.48
N THR A 122 4.24 -16.46 -7.59
CA THR A 122 3.82 -15.75 -8.80
C THR A 122 2.61 -14.84 -8.49
N PHE A 123 2.79 -13.52 -8.50
CA PHE A 123 1.77 -12.61 -9.06
C PHE A 123 2.43 -11.95 -10.30
N PRO A 124 2.26 -10.69 -10.73
CA PRO A 124 3.47 -10.00 -11.14
C PRO A 124 4.37 -9.91 -9.88
N THR A 125 5.02 -11.05 -9.60
CA THR A 125 6.08 -11.43 -8.67
C THR A 125 6.01 -10.78 -7.28
N GLY A 126 5.23 -11.34 -6.34
CA GLY A 126 5.29 -11.13 -4.87
C GLY A 126 5.28 -9.70 -4.28
N SER A 127 5.09 -8.65 -5.08
CA SER A 127 5.08 -7.25 -4.62
C SER A 127 3.78 -6.92 -3.88
N GLN A 128 3.92 -6.39 -2.66
CA GLN A 128 2.80 -5.82 -1.91
C GLN A 128 2.52 -4.40 -2.37
N LYS A 129 1.24 -4.02 -2.44
CA LYS A 129 0.81 -2.76 -3.04
C LYS A 129 -0.13 -2.00 -2.11
N LEU A 130 0.10 -0.71 -1.98
CA LEU A 130 -0.89 0.21 -1.42
C LEU A 130 -1.68 0.80 -2.58
N TYR A 131 -3.01 0.75 -2.54
CA TYR A 131 -3.82 1.22 -3.64
C TYR A 131 -5.13 1.87 -3.18
N PHE A 132 -5.74 2.59 -4.12
CA PHE A 132 -7.04 3.24 -3.95
C PHE A 132 -7.89 3.06 -5.20
N TYR A 133 -9.19 2.90 -5.02
CA TYR A 133 -10.19 2.88 -6.08
C TYR A 133 -11.56 3.26 -5.51
N THR A 134 -12.52 3.54 -6.38
CA THR A 134 -13.90 3.82 -6.02
C THR A 134 -14.82 2.70 -6.48
N ASP A 135 -16.02 2.57 -5.89
CA ASP A 135 -17.05 1.63 -6.38
C ASP A 135 -17.82 2.14 -7.61
N SER A 136 -17.45 3.30 -8.18
CA SER A 136 -18.14 3.90 -9.32
C SER A 136 -17.21 4.78 -10.16
N ALA A 137 -17.30 4.64 -11.49
CA ALA A 137 -16.56 5.47 -12.43
C ALA A 137 -16.94 6.97 -12.35
N ASN A 138 -18.13 7.29 -11.84
CA ASN A 138 -18.63 8.65 -11.70
C ASN A 138 -18.14 9.35 -10.43
N THR A 139 -17.55 8.60 -9.51
CA THR A 139 -16.92 9.14 -8.31
C THR A 139 -15.42 9.17 -8.52
N THR A 140 -14.84 10.37 -8.42
CA THR A 140 -13.42 10.60 -8.72
C THR A 140 -12.72 11.34 -7.60
N TYR A 141 -11.43 11.03 -7.43
CA TYR A 141 -10.57 11.64 -6.43
C TYR A 141 -9.25 12.12 -7.03
N GLU A 142 -8.71 13.19 -6.45
CA GLU A 142 -7.29 13.48 -6.47
C GLU A 142 -6.67 12.86 -5.23
N VAL A 143 -5.57 12.14 -5.41
CA VAL A 143 -4.93 11.37 -4.33
C VAL A 143 -3.46 11.73 -4.27
N THR A 144 -3.00 12.13 -3.08
CA THR A 144 -1.58 12.37 -2.80
C THR A 144 -1.14 11.48 -1.65
N CYS A 145 -0.11 10.67 -1.86
CA CYS A 145 0.47 9.81 -0.83
C CYS A 145 1.92 10.20 -0.60
N THR A 146 2.28 10.46 0.66
CA THR A 146 3.66 10.73 1.09
C THR A 146 4.12 9.58 1.97
N PHE A 147 5.31 9.05 1.68
CA PHE A 147 5.84 7.87 2.35
C PHE A 147 7.37 7.90 2.39
N ILE A 148 7.93 7.14 3.32
CA ILE A 148 9.36 6.82 3.36
C ILE A 148 9.52 5.43 2.74
N ASP A 149 10.50 5.30 1.86
CA ASP A 149 10.99 4.04 1.32
C ASP A 149 12.37 3.76 1.93
N GLN A 150 12.47 2.68 2.70
CA GLN A 150 13.70 2.23 3.35
C GLN A 150 14.23 0.98 2.63
N ASN A 151 15.38 1.08 1.98
CA ASN A 151 16.04 -0.07 1.37
C ASN A 151 16.85 -0.84 2.42
N ASN A 152 16.38 -2.03 2.79
CA ASN A 152 17.02 -2.92 3.74
C ASN A 152 17.74 -4.10 3.07
N ALA A 153 18.02 -4.03 1.77
CA ALA A 153 18.87 -5.00 1.10
C ALA A 153 20.28 -4.96 1.72
N ASN A 154 20.94 -6.11 1.78
CA ASN A 154 22.36 -6.16 2.12
C ASN A 154 23.17 -5.50 0.99
N ALA A 155 24.19 -4.73 1.34
CA ALA A 155 25.10 -4.07 0.40
C ALA A 155 25.93 -5.07 -0.41
#